data_AF-K1RRW9-F1
#
_entry.id   AF-K1RRW9-F1
#
_cell.length_a   1.000
_cell.length_b   1.000
_cell.length_c   1.000
_cell.angle_alpha   90.00
_cell.angle_beta   90.00
_cell.angle_gamma   90.00
#
_symmetry.space_group_name_H-M   'P 1'
#
loop_
_entity.id
_entity.type
_entity.pdbx_description
1 polymer ?
#
loop_
_entity_poly.entity_id
_entity_poly.type
_entity_poly.pdbx_seq_one_letter_code
_entity_poly.pdbx_strand_id
1 'polypeptide(L)' 'KMKKKEWKRVLFVPTGALLSTVSFNEGNSIPGIAHAVMLEGISGSGKGVGEWTM' A
#
# COMPACT_ATOMS: atom_id res chain seq x y z
N LYS A 1 -14.78 -8.78 6.24
CA LYS A 1 -14.81 -7.38 6.73
C LYS A 1 -14.98 -6.39 5.58
N MET A 2 -14.03 -6.24 4.65
CA MET A 2 -14.21 -5.42 3.42
C MET A 2 -15.42 -5.81 2.55
N LYS A 3 -15.55 -7.10 2.17
CA LYS A 3 -16.72 -7.59 1.39
C LYS A 3 -18.06 -7.44 2.13
N LYS A 4 -18.02 -7.44 3.47
CA LYS A 4 -19.19 -7.20 4.34
C LYS A 4 -19.46 -5.70 4.56
N LYS A 5 -18.72 -4.80 3.88
CA LYS A 5 -18.76 -3.34 4.00
C LYS A 5 -18.52 -2.80 5.43
N GLU A 6 -17.96 -3.61 6.32
CA GLU A 6 -17.63 -3.20 7.70
C GLU A 6 -16.47 -2.19 7.71
N TRP A 7 -15.54 -2.31 6.77
CA TRP A 7 -14.45 -1.35 6.55
C TRP A 7 -14.74 -0.55 5.29
N LYS A 8 -14.84 0.78 5.45
CA LYS A 8 -15.21 1.71 4.36
C LYS A 8 -14.01 2.18 3.56
N ARG A 9 -12.88 2.40 4.22
CA ARG A 9 -11.61 2.80 3.62
C ARG A 9 -10.47 2.09 4.34
N VAL A 10 -9.53 1.55 3.58
CA VAL A 10 -8.35 0.85 4.10
C VAL A 10 -7.14 1.33 3.34
N LEU A 11 -6.13 1.80 4.07
CA LEU A 11 -4.81 2.06 3.49
C LEU A 11 -4.01 0.76 3.57
N PHE A 12 -3.79 0.15 2.42
CA PHE A 12 -2.97 -1.05 2.29
C PHE A 12 -1.55 -0.65 1.94
N VAL A 13 -0.58 -0.96 2.80
CA VAL A 13 0.82 -0.60 2.61
C VAL A 13 1.71 -1.84 2.61
N PRO A 14 1.82 -2.57 1.49
CA PRO A 14 2.81 -3.63 1.36
C PRO A 14 4.23 -3.06 1.45
N THR A 15 5.03 -3.65 2.33
CA THR A 15 6.45 -3.36 2.52
C THR A 15 7.31 -4.44 1.89
N GLY A 16 8.50 -4.10 1.42
CA GLY A 16 9.51 -5.02 0.92
C GLY A 16 10.92 -4.55 1.27
N ALA A 17 11.89 -5.44 1.09
CA ALA A 17 13.31 -5.13 1.22
C ALA A 17 14.00 -5.48 -0.11
N LEU A 18 14.82 -4.57 -0.63
CA LEU A 18 15.55 -4.78 -1.87
C LEU A 18 16.84 -5.53 -1.55
N LEU A 19 16.74 -6.86 -1.49
CA LEU A 19 17.83 -7.77 -1.13
C LEU A 19 18.61 -8.20 -2.37
N SER A 20 19.95 -8.17 -2.28
CA SER A 20 20.84 -8.90 -3.17
C SER A 20 21.82 -9.75 -2.34
N THR A 21 22.29 -10.87 -2.89
CA THR A 21 23.18 -11.81 -2.19
C THR A 21 24.53 -11.19 -1.81
N VAL A 22 24.99 -10.20 -2.58
CA VAL A 22 26.21 -9.41 -2.30
C VAL A 22 25.96 -8.36 -1.22
N SER A 23 24.85 -7.61 -1.30
CA SER A 23 24.52 -6.58 -0.30
C SER A 23 24.35 -7.12 1.12
N PHE A 24 23.78 -8.33 1.27
CA PHE A 24 23.57 -8.96 2.58
C PHE A 24 24.89 -9.39 3.25
N ASN A 25 25.87 -9.83 2.47
CA ASN A 25 27.13 -10.38 2.99
C ASN A 25 28.26 -9.33 3.12
N GLU A 26 28.10 -8.16 2.49
CA GLU A 26 29.06 -7.05 2.57
C GLU A 26 28.79 -6.08 3.72
N GLY A 27 27.80 -6.37 4.58
CA GLY A 27 27.45 -5.53 5.74
C GLY A 27 26.81 -4.19 5.37
N ASN A 28 26.36 -4.03 4.12
CA ASN A 28 25.69 -2.83 3.65
C ASN A 28 24.24 -2.77 4.18
N SER A 29 23.76 -1.57 4.52
CA SER A 29 22.37 -1.36 4.92
C SER A 29 21.41 -1.82 3.82
N ILE A 30 20.39 -2.61 4.19
CA ILE A 30 19.39 -3.11 3.24
C ILE A 30 18.34 -2.01 2.98
N PRO A 31 18.19 -1.52 1.75
CA PRO A 31 17.16 -0.54 1.45
C PRO A 31 15.77 -1.18 1.50
N GLY A 32 14.85 -0.56 2.25
CA GLY A 32 13.43 -0.93 2.32
C GLY A 32 12.57 -0.12 1.35
N ILE A 33 11.44 -0.70 0.92
CA ILE A 33 10.43 -0.05 0.08
C ILE A 33 9.03 -0.28 0.65
N ALA A 34 8.14 0.70 0.52
CA ALA A 34 6.74 0.57 0.87
C ALA A 34 5.88 1.19 -0.23
N HIS A 35 4.88 0.45 -0.71
CA HIS A 35 3.90 0.97 -1.66
C HIS A 35 2.58 1.13 -0.93
N ALA A 36 1.88 2.25 -1.14
CA ALA A 36 0.60 2.51 -0.49
C ALA A 36 -0.53 2.51 -1.53
N VAL A 37 -1.60 1.75 -1.26
CA VAL A 37 -2.81 1.69 -2.06
C VAL A 37 -4.01 1.90 -1.16
N MET A 38 -4.83 2.89 -1.48
CA MET A 38 -6.09 3.11 -0.77
C MET A 38 -7.21 2.29 -1.40
N LEU A 39 -7.87 1.47 -0.59
CA LEU A 39 -9.02 0.68 -0.99
C LEU A 39 -10.28 1.29 -0.37
N GLU A 40 -11.20 1.74 -1.21
CA GLU A 40 -12.49 2.30 -0.79
C GLU A 40 -13.64 1.35 -1.17
N GLY A 41 -14.58 1.17 -0.23
CA GLY A 41 -15.79 0.39 -0.47
C GLY A 41 -16.79 1.20 -1.29
N ILE A 42 -17.28 0.62 -2.40
CA ILE A 42 -18.29 1.23 -3.27
C ILE A 42 -19.65 1.20 -2.53
N SER A 43 -19.89 2.22 -1.71
CA SER A 43 -21.12 2.40 -0.95
C SER A 43 -21.34 3.89 -0.71
N GLY A 44 -21.75 4.59 -1.77
CA GLY A 44 -22.41 5.91 -1.77
C GLY A 44 -21.77 7.02 -0.93
N SER A 45 -21.30 8.09 -1.60
CA SER A 45 -20.69 9.30 -1.00
C SER A 45 -19.20 9.18 -0.63
N GLY A 46 -18.40 8.53 -1.47
CA GLY A 46 -16.94 8.70 -1.48
C GLY A 46 -16.54 9.61 -2.64
N LYS A 47 -15.63 10.56 -2.40
CA LYS A 47 -15.01 11.38 -3.46
C LYS A 47 -14.29 10.43 -4.41
N GLY A 48 -14.85 10.23 -5.61
CA GLY A 48 -14.37 9.24 -6.57
C GLY A 48 -12.93 9.52 -7.00
N VAL A 49 -12.26 8.49 -7.50
CA VAL A 49 -10.88 8.53 -8.03
C VAL A 49 -10.61 9.75 -8.93
N GLY A 50 -11.63 10.27 -9.63
CA GLY A 50 -11.54 11.46 -10.47
C GLY A 50 -11.19 12.78 -9.74
N GLU A 51 -11.42 12.89 -8.42
CA GLU A 51 -11.04 14.10 -7.66
C GLU A 51 -9.55 14.09 -7.25
N TRP A 52 -8.92 12.93 -7.17
CA TRP A 52 -7.50 12.78 -6.79
C TRP A 52 -6.54 12.89 -7.97
N THR A 53 -7.07 12.84 -9.20
CA THR A 53 -6.31 12.90 -10.45
C THR A 53 -6.37 14.27 -11.14
N MET A 54 -6.91 15.29 -10.46
CA MET A 54 -6.94 16.69 -10.95
C MET A 54 -6.09 17.59 -10.06
#